data_AF-A0A1F5KI13-F1
#
_entry.id   AF-A0A1F5KI13-F1
#
_cell.length_a   1.000
_cell.length_b   1.000
_cell.length_c   1.000
_cell.angle_alpha   90.00
_cell.angle_beta   90.00
_cell.angle_gamma   90.00
#
_symmetry.space_group_name_H-M   'P 1'
#
loop_
_entity.id
_entity.type
_entity.pdbx_description
1 polymer ?
#
loop_
_entity_poly.entity_id
_entity_poly.type
_entity_poly.pdbx_seq_one_letter_code
_entity_poly.pdbx_strand_id
1 'polypeptide(L)' 'MEKKISIFCILYFSFGLFFAIGFAVYYHWPVTGFLSPGFYMVIFTWPYQAIGFVKDILYYGLTGKPV' A
#
# COMPACT_ATOMS: atom_id res chain seq x y z
N MET A 1 14.88 17.10 -18.06
CA MET A 1 15.07 16.40 -16.77
C MET A 1 13.74 16.26 -16.03
N GLU A 2 12.96 17.33 -15.95
CA GLU A 2 11.62 17.42 -15.33
C GLU A 2 10.63 16.32 -15.77
N LYS A 3 10.56 16.01 -17.07
CA LYS A 3 9.68 14.93 -17.59
C LYS A 3 10.00 13.56 -16.99
N LYS A 4 11.28 13.24 -16.78
CA LYS A 4 11.71 11.94 -16.21
C LYS A 4 11.35 11.83 -14.73
N ILE A 5 11.55 12.91 -13.99
CA ILE A 5 11.16 12.99 -12.56
C ILE A 5 9.65 12.85 -12.42
N SER A 6 8.88 13.55 -13.26
CA SER A 6 7.43 13.46 -13.26
C SER A 6 6.94 12.03 -13.54
N ILE A 7 7.51 11.38 -14.56
CA ILE A 7 7.20 9.97 -14.86
C ILE A 7 7.54 9.07 -13.67
N PHE A 8 8.71 9.25 -13.06
CA PHE A 8 9.12 8.48 -11.90
C PHE A 8 8.15 8.66 -10.72
N CYS A 9 7.74 9.90 -10.42
CA CYS A 9 6.77 10.19 -9.37
C CYS A 9 5.40 9.56 -9.65
N ILE A 10 4.91 9.63 -10.89
CA ILE A 10 3.65 9.01 -11.29
C ILE A 10 3.71 7.49 -11.12
N LEU A 11 4.79 6.85 -11.57
CA LEU A 11 4.98 5.41 -11.42
C LEU A 11 5.07 5.03 -9.94
N TYR A 12 5.87 5.75 -9.16
CA TYR A 12 6.02 5.51 -7.72
C TYR A 12 4.66 5.59 -6.99
N PHE A 13 3.88 6.64 -7.27
CA PHE A 13 2.54 6.80 -6.71
C PHE A 13 1.59 5.69 -7.16
N SER A 14 1.62 5.33 -8.44
CA SER A 14 0.76 4.28 -8.99
C SER A 14 1.04 2.92 -8.33
N PHE A 15 2.31 2.55 -8.16
CA PHE A 15 2.68 1.36 -7.38
C PHE A 15 2.23 1.45 -5.93
N GLY A 16 2.42 2.60 -5.29
CA GLY A 16 1.94 2.86 -3.94
C GLY A 16 0.44 2.67 -3.80
N LEU A 17 -0.35 3.09 -4.79
CA LEU A 17 -1.80 2.91 -4.81
C LEU A 17 -2.18 1.42 -4.86
N PHE A 18 -1.49 0.61 -5.68
CA PHE A 18 -1.72 -0.83 -5.71
C PHE A 18 -1.43 -1.49 -4.36
N PHE A 19 -0.33 -1.10 -3.70
CA PHE A 19 -0.02 -1.60 -2.35
C PHE A 19 -1.07 -1.16 -1.34
N ALA A 20 -1.49 0.11 -1.35
CA ALA A 20 -2.51 0.61 -0.43
C ALA A 20 -3.85 -0.12 -0.58
N ILE A 21 -4.26 -0.44 -1.81
CA ILE A 21 -5.45 -1.28 -2.07
C ILE A 21 -5.21 -2.70 -1.54
N GLY A 22 -4.05 -3.30 -1.82
CA GLY A 22 -3.70 -4.64 -1.32
C GLY A 22 -3.75 -4.72 0.21
N PHE A 23 -3.21 -3.72 0.90
CA PHE A 23 -3.31 -3.56 2.35
C PHE A 23 -4.75 -3.44 2.80
N ALA A 24 -5.53 -2.53 2.19
CA ALA A 24 -6.92 -2.32 2.58
C ALA A 24 -7.74 -3.60 2.46
N VAL A 25 -7.51 -4.41 1.43
CA VAL A 25 -8.17 -5.71 1.25
C VAL A 25 -7.66 -6.73 2.28
N TYR A 26 -6.35 -6.90 2.40
CA TYR A 26 -5.74 -7.92 3.26
C TYR A 26 -6.03 -7.70 4.76
N TYR A 27 -5.99 -6.45 5.18
CA TYR A 27 -6.32 -6.04 6.53
C TYR A 27 -7.78 -5.60 6.63
N HIS A 28 -8.69 -6.00 5.73
CA HIS A 28 -10.14 -5.78 5.88
C HIS A 28 -10.54 -4.35 6.29
N TRP A 29 -9.88 -3.34 5.74
CA TRP A 29 -10.17 -1.94 6.05
C TRP A 29 -11.61 -1.59 5.65
N PRO A 30 -12.26 -0.66 6.36
CA PRO A 30 -13.56 -0.16 5.95
C PRO A 30 -13.46 0.47 4.55
N VAL A 31 -14.54 0.42 3.78
CA VAL A 31 -14.58 0.97 2.41
C VAL A 31 -14.23 2.46 2.40
N THR A 32 -14.56 3.21 3.46
CA THR A 32 -14.18 4.63 3.62
C THR A 32 -12.72 4.83 4.05
N GLY A 33 -11.96 3.76 4.25
CA GLY A 33 -10.57 3.78 4.71
C GLY A 33 -9.61 4.50 3.75
N PHE A 34 -9.97 4.66 2.48
CA PHE A 34 -9.18 5.46 1.52
C PHE A 34 -9.13 6.96 1.87
N LEU A 35 -10.06 7.43 2.71
CA LEU A 35 -10.04 8.81 3.25
C LEU A 35 -9.11 8.95 4.45
N SER A 36 -8.59 7.85 4.99
CA SER A 36 -7.75 7.87 6.18
C SER A 36 -6.31 8.28 5.87
N PRO A 37 -5.61 8.94 6.81
CA PRO A 37 -4.17 9.20 6.69
C PRO A 37 -3.36 7.91 6.48
N GLY A 38 -3.80 6.79 7.05
CA GLY A 38 -3.12 5.49 6.92
C GLY A 38 -3.02 5.03 5.47
N PHE A 39 -4.07 5.22 4.68
CA PHE A 39 -4.07 4.85 3.26
C PHE A 39 -3.00 5.60 2.47
N TYR A 40 -2.93 6.93 2.62
CA TYR A 40 -1.92 7.74 1.95
C TYR A 40 -0.51 7.48 2.48
N MET A 41 -0.36 7.14 3.77
CA MET A 41 0.94 6.70 4.29
C MET A 41 1.44 5.45 3.55
N VAL A 42 0.58 4.45 3.28
CA VAL A 42 0.98 3.29 2.48
C VAL A 42 1.40 3.72 1.08
N ILE A 43 0.63 4.58 0.42
CA ILE A 43 0.97 5.06 -0.95
C ILE A 43 2.37 5.67 -1.00
N PHE A 44 2.74 6.52 -0.04
CA PHE A 44 4.02 7.21 -0.07
C PHE A 44 5.18 6.39 0.47
N THR A 45 4.91 5.37 1.30
CA THR A 45 5.94 4.58 1.99
C THR A 45 5.92 3.09 1.64
N TRP A 46 5.24 2.72 0.55
CA TRP A 46 5.03 1.33 0.15
C TRP A 46 6.30 0.47 0.07
N PRO A 47 7.50 0.95 -0.35
CA PRO A 47 8.67 0.09 -0.42
C PRO A 47 9.06 -0.47 0.95
N TYR A 48 8.90 0.33 2.00
CA TYR A 48 9.17 -0.07 3.38
C TYR A 48 8.05 -0.94 3.93
N GLN A 49 6.79 -0.56 3.67
CA GLN A 49 5.63 -1.30 4.17
C GLN A 49 5.46 -2.67 3.49
N ALA A 50 5.86 -2.80 2.23
CA ALA A 50 5.81 -4.05 1.48
C ALA A 50 6.58 -5.18 2.18
N ILE A 51 7.67 -4.86 2.88
CA ILE A 51 8.44 -5.85 3.65
C ILE A 51 7.58 -6.43 4.78
N GLY A 52 6.85 -5.57 5.50
CA GLY A 52 5.90 -5.98 6.53
C GLY A 52 4.74 -6.78 5.95
N PHE A 53 4.18 -6.31 4.84
CA PHE A 53 3.09 -6.97 4.13
C PHE A 53 3.42 -8.40 3.72
N VAL A 54 4.59 -8.60 3.10
CA VAL A 54 5.05 -9.92 2.69
C VAL A 54 5.23 -10.83 3.90
N LYS A 55 5.83 -10.33 4.99
CA LYS A 55 5.96 -11.10 6.24
C LYS A 55 4.60 -11.50 6.80
N ASP A 56 3.65 -10.59 6.79
CA ASP A 56 2.30 -10.87 7.27
C ASP A 56 1.60 -11.91 6.38
N ILE A 57 1.72 -11.84 5.05
CA ILE A 57 1.20 -12.88 4.15
C ILE A 57 1.85 -14.25 4.45
N LEU A 58 3.17 -14.28 4.67
CA LEU A 58 3.87 -15.52 4.97
C LEU A 58 3.46 -16.12 6.33
N TYR A 59 3.13 -15.27 7.30
CA TYR A 59 2.81 -15.71 8.67
C TYR A 59 1.33 -16.01 8.88
N TYR A 60 0.44 -15.15 8.37
CA TYR A 60 -1.02 -15.24 8.55
C TYR A 60 -1.75 -15.81 7.33
N GLY A 61 -1.04 -16.08 6.22
CA GLY A 61 -1.62 -16.60 4.99
C GLY A 61 -2.54 -15.60 4.28
N LEU A 62 -3.34 -16.08 3.33
CA LEU A 62 -4.26 -15.22 2.56
C LEU A 62 -5.52 -14.81 3.32
N THR A 63 -5.76 -15.39 4.50
CA THR A 63 -6.89 -15.04 5.37
C THR A 63 -6.74 -13.69 6.05
N GLY A 64 -5.56 -13.07 5.96
CA GLY A 64 -5.33 -11.77 6.54
C GLY A 64 -5.10 -11.82 8.04
N LYS A 65 -4.70 -10.68 8.58
CA LYS A 65 -4.62 -10.46 10.02
C LYS A 65 -5.93 -9.82 10.50
N PRO A 66 -6.53 -10.26 11.61
CA PRO A 66 -7.63 -9.53 12.23
C PRO A 66 -7.13 -8.15 12.66
N VAL A 67 -7.89 -7.11 12.30
CA VAL A 67 -7.60 -5.70 12.57
C VAL A 67 -7.94 -5.35 14.01
#